data_AF-A0A4P8S609-F1
#
_entry.id   AF-A0A4P8S609-F1
#
_cell.length_a   1.000
_cell.length_b   1.000
_cell.length_c   1.000
_cell.angle_alpha   90.00
_cell.angle_beta   90.00
_cell.angle_gamma   90.00
#
_symmetry.space_group_name_H-M   'P 1'
#
loop_
_entity.id
_entity.type
_entity.pdbx_description
1 polymer ?
#
loop_
_entity_poly.entity_id
_entity_poly.type
_entity_poly.pdbx_seq_one_letter_code
_entity_poly.pdbx_strand_id
1 'polypeptide(L)' 'MKIIRLIISLGIIAISIYGLATKDFSYVAFAQLLLGFLFLLLGYDEIKNKKTGWGAYFIIGAFLIILMAIFTFIG' A
#
# COMPACT_ATOMS: atom_id res chain seq x y z
N MET A 1 8.32 1.95 -13.46
CA MET A 1 7.72 2.08 -12.11
C MET A 1 6.58 3.10 -12.00
N LYS A 2 6.63 4.27 -12.67
CA LYS A 2 5.59 5.32 -12.52
C LYS A 2 4.16 4.88 -12.89
N ILE A 3 3.97 4.20 -14.02
CA ILE A 3 2.64 3.77 -14.50
C ILE A 3 2.02 2.70 -13.57
N ILE A 4 2.81 1.69 -13.18
CA ILE A 4 2.38 0.65 -12.24
C ILE A 4 1.97 1.26 -10.89
N ARG A 5 2.77 2.21 -10.38
CA ARG A 5 2.46 2.92 -9.14
C ARG A 5 1.16 3.71 -9.25
N LEU A 6 0.91 4.36 -10.39
CA LEU A 6 -0.31 5.12 -10.67
C LEU A 6 -1.56 4.21 -10.73
N ILE A 7 -1.46 3.06 -11.39
CA ILE A 7 -2.56 2.07 -11.45
C ILE A 7 -2.88 1.52 -10.06
N ILE A 8 -1.87 1.17 -9.28
CA ILE A 8 -2.04 0.68 -7.89
C ILE A 8 -2.68 1.76 -7.02
N SER A 9 -2.20 3.01 -7.10
CA SER A 9 -2.79 4.13 -6.36
C SER A 9 -4.25 4.37 -6.72
N LEU A 10 -4.60 4.33 -8.01
CA LEU A 10 -5.99 4.48 -8.46
C LEU A 10 -6.88 3.34 -7.94
N GLY A 11 -6.37 2.10 -7.97
CA GLY A 11 -7.06 0.94 -7.42
C GLY A 11 -7.35 1.07 -5.93
N ILE A 12 -6.35 1.50 -5.14
CA ILE A 12 -6.50 1.76 -3.71
C ILE A 12 -7.59 2.81 -3.46
N ILE A 13 -7.53 3.95 -4.16
CA ILE A 13 -8.50 5.05 -4.00
C ILE A 13 -9.91 4.57 -4.35
N ALA A 14 -10.08 3.82 -5.44
CA ALA A 14 -11.38 3.29 -5.83
C ALA A 14 -11.96 2.35 -4.76
N ILE A 15 -11.16 1.45 -4.20
CA ILE A 15 -11.59 0.54 -3.12
C ILE A 15 -11.91 1.31 -1.84
N SER A 16 -11.13 2.33 -1.49
CA SER A 16 -11.40 3.17 -0.33
C SER A 16 -12.69 3.97 -0.48
N ILE A 17 -12.95 4.54 -1.65
CA ILE A 17 -14.20 5.25 -1.95
C ILE A 17 -15.39 4.27 -1.90
N TYR A 18 -15.23 3.07 -2.48
CA TYR A 18 -16.26 2.04 -2.44
C TYR A 18 -16.61 1.63 -1.01
N GLY A 19 -15.61 1.37 -0.17
CA GLY A 19 -15.83 1.02 1.23
C GLY A 19 -16.49 2.15 2.01
N LEU A 20 -16.09 3.40 1.76
CA LEU A 20 -16.69 4.58 2.40
C LEU A 20 -18.15 4.80 1.97
N ALA A 21 -18.44 4.66 0.67
CA ALA A 21 -19.78 4.84 0.12
C ALA A 21 -20.74 3.75 0.57
N THR A 22 -20.28 2.50 0.60
CA THR A 22 -21.09 1.33 0.94
C THR A 22 -21.16 1.10 2.46
N LYS A 23 -20.31 1.79 3.23
CA LYS A 23 -20.04 1.55 4.67
C LYS A 23 -19.62 0.11 4.99
N ASP A 24 -19.20 -0.62 3.96
CA ASP A 24 -18.73 -1.98 4.05
C ASP A 24 -17.19 -1.97 3.91
N PHE A 25 -16.52 -2.28 5.02
CA PHE A 25 -15.07 -2.26 5.11
C PHE A 25 -14.44 -3.63 4.86
N SER A 26 -15.20 -4.65 4.43
CA SER A 26 -14.65 -5.97 4.13
C SER A 26 -13.55 -5.95 3.06
N TYR A 27 -13.54 -4.93 2.19
CA TYR A 27 -12.52 -4.75 1.15
C TYR A 27 -11.34 -3.86 1.58
N VAL A 28 -11.34 -3.32 2.80
CA VAL A 28 -10.23 -2.47 3.31
C VAL A 28 -8.92 -3.25 3.38
N ALA A 29 -8.97 -4.52 3.77
CA ALA A 29 -7.77 -5.36 3.83
C ALA A 29 -7.08 -5.49 2.46
N PHE A 30 -7.86 -5.56 1.37
CA PHE A 30 -7.32 -5.55 0.01
C PHE A 30 -6.66 -4.20 -0.32
N ALA A 31 -7.31 -3.08 0.02
CA ALA A 31 -6.72 -1.75 -0.19
C ALA A 31 -5.40 -1.60 0.58
N GLN A 32 -5.33 -2.07 1.83
CA GLN A 32 -4.13 -2.05 2.66
C GLN A 32 -3.00 -2.93 2.09
N LEU A 33 -3.31 -4.13 1.59
CA LEU A 33 -2.33 -4.99 0.91
C LEU A 33 -1.72 -4.31 -0.33
N LEU A 34 -2.56 -3.72 -1.19
CA LEU A 34 -2.07 -2.96 -2.35
C LEU A 34 -1.19 -1.78 -1.91
N LEU A 35 -1.55 -1.11 -0.81
CA LEU A 35 -0.82 0.04 -0.27
C LEU A 35 0.55 -0.38 0.28
N GLY A 36 0.63 -1.53 0.96
CA GLY A 36 1.90 -2.13 1.39
C GLY A 36 2.83 -2.45 0.21
N PHE A 37 2.30 -3.05 -0.86
CA PHE A 37 3.05 -3.28 -2.09
C PHE A 37 3.56 -1.98 -2.74
N LEU A 38 2.75 -0.92 -2.70
CA LEU A 38 3.13 0.40 -3.21
C LEU A 38 4.29 1.00 -2.41
N PHE A 39 4.28 0.85 -1.09
CA PHE A 39 5.39 1.26 -0.20
C PHE A 39 6.66 0.44 -0.44
N LEU A 40 6.54 -0.86 -0.69
CA LEU A 40 7.68 -1.71 -1.08
C LEU A 40 8.30 -1.25 -2.40
N LEU A 41 7.47 -0.95 -3.40
CA LEU A 41 7.89 -0.38 -4.69
C LEU A 41 8.50 1.02 -4.55
N LEU A 42 8.05 1.83 -3.58
CA LEU A 42 8.66 3.11 -3.24
C LEU A 42 10.04 2.92 -2.61
N GLY A 43 10.14 2.08 -1.58
CA GLY A 43 11.40 1.81 -0.90
C GLY A 43 12.45 1.20 -1.82
N TYR A 44 12.06 0.25 -2.66
CA TYR A 44 12.97 -0.35 -3.65
C TYR A 44 13.51 0.69 -4.64
N ASP A 45 12.65 1.55 -5.17
CA ASP A 45 13.03 2.60 -6.12
C ASP A 45 13.92 3.68 -5.45
N GLU A 46 13.68 3.98 -4.17
CA GLU A 46 14.48 4.91 -3.37
C GLU A 46 15.90 4.36 -3.11
N ILE A 47 16.02 3.08 -2.76
CA ILE A 47 17.31 2.39 -2.51
C ILE A 47 18.08 2.26 -3.83
N LYS A 48 17.40 1.82 -4.89
CA LYS A 48 18.02 1.63 -6.21
C LYS A 48 18.57 2.94 -6.78
N ASN A 49 17.84 4.04 -6.61
CA ASN A 49 18.27 5.35 -7.10
C ASN A 49 19.09 6.16 -6.08
N LYS A 50 19.44 5.56 -4.91
CA LYS A 50 20.24 6.16 -3.82
C LYS A 50 19.85 7.61 -3.46
N LYS A 51 18.56 7.95 -3.56
CA LYS A 51 18.16 9.37 -3.54
C LYS A 51 18.31 10.03 -2.19
N THR A 52 17.88 9.36 -1.12
CA THR A 52 17.67 10.06 0.16
C THR A 52 17.97 9.22 1.40
N GLY A 53 18.21 7.91 1.27
CA GLY A 53 18.36 7.01 2.43
C GLY A 53 17.03 6.61 3.10
N TRP A 54 15.89 7.16 2.65
CA TRP A 54 14.57 6.88 3.23
C TRP A 54 13.97 5.54 2.81
N GLY A 55 14.62 4.85 1.87
CA GLY A 55 14.10 3.59 1.32
C GLY A 55 13.92 2.49 2.36
N ALA A 56 14.75 2.47 3.41
CA ALA A 56 14.58 1.56 4.54
C ALA A 56 13.28 1.83 5.32
N TYR A 57 12.94 3.11 5.56
CA TYR A 57 11.68 3.48 6.23
C TYR A 57 10.46 3.08 5.40
N PHE A 58 10.52 3.23 4.07
CA PHE A 58 9.44 2.78 3.19
C PHE A 58 9.25 1.26 3.22
N ILE A 59 10.33 0.48 3.30
CA ILE A 59 10.25 -0.99 3.43
C ILE A 59 9.69 -1.41 4.78
N ILE A 60 10.15 -0.78 5.88
CA ILE A 60 9.62 -1.04 7.23
C ILE A 60 8.13 -0.69 7.28
N GLY A 61 7.74 0.46 6.72
CA GLY A 61 6.36 0.87 6.60
C GLY A 61 5.51 -0.11 5.79
N ALA A 62 6.03 -0.61 4.66
CA ALA A 62 5.35 -1.64 3.88
C ALA A 62 5.06 -2.89 4.71
N PHE A 63 6.03 -3.34 5.50
CA PHE A 63 5.89 -4.52 6.36
C PHE A 63 4.82 -4.33 7.43
N LEU A 64 4.79 -3.16 8.07
CA LEU A 64 3.74 -2.80 9.04
C LEU A 64 2.35 -2.77 8.41
N ILE A 65 2.23 -2.20 7.22
CA ILE A 65 0.94 -2.10 6.51
C ILE A 65 0.44 -3.48 6.09
N ILE A 66 1.32 -4.37 5.61
CA ILE A 66 0.97 -5.75 5.26
C ILE A 66 0.53 -6.51 6.52
N LEU A 67 1.23 -6.32 7.64
CA LEU A 67 0.86 -6.93 8.92
C LEU A 67 -0.54 -6.47 9.36
N MET A 68 -0.84 -5.16 9.29
CA MET A 68 -2.17 -4.64 9.57
C MET A 68 -3.23 -5.26 8.66
N ALA A 69 -2.95 -5.38 7.37
CA ALA A 69 -3.90 -5.97 6.42
C ALA A 69 -4.24 -7.44 6.75
N ILE A 70 -3.26 -8.21 7.22
CA ILE A 70 -3.48 -9.59 7.69
C ILE A 70 -4.38 -9.60 8.92
N PHE A 71 -4.16 -8.70 9.89
CA PHE A 71 -5.05 -8.58 11.05
C PHE A 71 -6.48 -8.22 10.66
N THR A 72 -6.67 -7.30 9.71
CA THR A 72 -8.00 -6.93 9.19
C THR A 72 -8.66 -8.06 8.39
N PHE A 73 -7.90 -9.01 7.85
CA PHE A 73 -8.47 -10.22 7.22
C PHE A 73 -8.97 -11.25 8.25
N ILE A 74 -8.42 -11.23 9.45
CA ILE A 74 -8.61 -12.25 10.48
C ILE A 74 -9.60 -11.82 11.58
N GLY A 75 -9.77 -10.53 11.81
CA GLY A 75 -10.69 -9.94 12.78
C GLY A 75 -11.90 -9.29 12.11
#